data_AF-A0A099RLH4-F1
#
_entry.id   AF-A0A099RLH4-F1
#
_cell.length_a   1.000
_cell.length_b   1.000
_cell.length_c   1.000
_cell.angle_alpha   90.00
_cell.angle_beta   90.00
_cell.angle_gamma   90.00
#
_symmetry.space_group_name_H-M   'P 1'
#
loop_
_entity.id
_entity.type
_entity.pdbx_description
1 polymer ?
#
loop_
_entity_poly.entity_id
_entity_poly.type
_entity_poly.pdbx_seq_one_letter_code
_entity_poly.pdbx_strand_id
1 'polypeptide(L)'
;MYFCYKCNKEVIEEEKFIAFYGEVLCNECSKGVEPCSNMFRLLFDISEDLLGVHYYFQKTDLRIKSQLTSVEHSRESIYIQFTTGNIVISDTSTIKKVKKPSNNIGIFEFCYMIKNSDNEIIGYIGKESDK
;
A
#
# COMPACT_ATOMS: atom_id res chain seq x y z
N MET A 1 -2.23 15.21 6.21
CA MET A 1 -2.75 14.76 4.91
C MET A 1 -3.65 13.58 5.17
N TYR A 2 -4.88 13.61 4.66
CA TYR A 2 -5.95 12.64 4.96
C TYR A 2 -6.43 12.00 3.66
N PHE A 3 -7.19 10.91 3.71
CA PHE A 3 -7.78 10.26 2.52
C PHE A 3 -9.29 10.10 2.69
N CYS A 4 -10.11 10.53 1.71
CA CYS A 4 -11.54 10.18 1.66
C CYS A 4 -11.71 8.86 0.91
N TYR A 5 -12.12 7.82 1.62
CA TYR A 5 -12.42 6.49 1.05
C TYR A 5 -13.60 6.51 0.06
N LYS A 6 -14.49 7.50 0.15
CA LYS A 6 -15.62 7.65 -0.77
C LYS A 6 -15.28 8.42 -2.05
N CYS A 7 -14.37 9.40 -1.98
CA CYS A 7 -13.89 10.14 -3.15
C CYS A 7 -12.67 9.50 -3.80
N ASN A 8 -12.05 8.50 -3.14
CA ASN A 8 -10.80 7.88 -3.56
C ASN A 8 -9.70 8.92 -3.85
N LYS A 9 -9.55 9.92 -2.97
CA LYS A 9 -8.57 11.01 -3.15
C LYS A 9 -7.89 11.42 -1.84
N GLU A 10 -6.68 11.95 -1.98
CA GLU A 10 -6.01 12.69 -0.91
C GLU A 10 -6.80 13.96 -0.60
N VAL A 11 -6.89 14.27 0.70
CA VAL A 11 -7.62 15.39 1.29
C VAL A 11 -6.61 16.20 2.08
N ILE A 12 -6.37 17.43 1.64
CA ILE A 12 -5.52 18.38 2.38
C ILE A 12 -6.30 19.02 3.54
N GLU A 13 -5.61 19.75 4.42
CA GLU A 13 -6.19 20.30 5.65
C GLU A 13 -7.39 21.23 5.40
N GLU A 14 -7.41 21.89 4.24
CA GLU A 14 -8.46 22.79 3.77
C GLU A 14 -9.66 22.05 3.16
N GLU A 15 -9.50 20.77 2.79
CA GLU A 15 -10.53 19.93 2.16
C GLU A 15 -11.25 19.01 3.15
N LYS A 16 -11.01 19.20 4.44
CA LYS A 16 -11.64 18.46 5.54
C LYS A 16 -12.30 19.40 6.55
N PHE A 17 -13.23 18.87 7.32
CA PHE A 17 -13.85 19.55 8.45
C PHE A 17 -14.02 18.60 9.62
N ILE A 18 -14.16 19.16 10.83
CA ILE A 18 -14.43 18.38 12.04
C ILE A 18 -15.93 18.45 12.31
N ALA A 19 -16.61 17.31 12.29
CA ALA A 19 -18.02 17.22 12.63
C ALA A 19 -18.25 17.56 14.12
N PHE A 20 -19.50 17.89 14.47
CA PHE A 20 -19.89 18.20 15.84
C PHE A 20 -19.50 17.09 16.86
N TYR A 21 -19.46 15.84 16.40
CA TYR A 21 -19.08 14.66 17.21
C TYR A 21 -17.58 14.37 17.23
N GLY A 22 -16.74 15.25 16.65
CA GLY A 22 -15.28 15.13 16.67
C GLY A 22 -14.66 14.30 15.54
N GLU A 23 -15.46 13.75 14.62
CA GLU A 23 -14.93 13.03 13.45
C GLU A 23 -14.39 13.99 12.38
N VAL A 24 -13.26 13.64 11.78
CA VAL A 24 -12.71 14.38 10.64
C VAL A 24 -13.37 13.85 9.37
N LEU A 25 -14.03 14.73 8.61
CA LEU A 25 -14.77 14.39 7.39
C LEU A 25 -14.21 15.16 6.20
N CYS A 26 -14.39 14.63 4.99
CA CYS A 26 -14.06 15.33 3.75
C CYS A 26 -15.17 16.30 3.36
N ASN A 27 -14.80 17.48 2.86
CA ASN A 27 -15.73 18.52 2.42
C ASN A 27 -16.62 18.08 1.24
N GLU A 28 -16.13 17.19 0.37
CA GLU A 28 -16.90 16.74 -0.81
C GLU A 28 -17.88 15.62 -0.49
N CYS A 29 -17.40 14.57 0.18
CA CYS A 29 -18.18 13.35 0.40
C CYS A 29 -18.97 13.35 1.72
N SER A 30 -18.67 14.26 2.65
CA SER A 30 -19.17 14.28 4.04
C SER A 30 -19.04 12.93 4.74
N LYS A 31 -18.00 12.17 4.36
CA LYS A 31 -17.63 10.89 4.95
C LYS A 31 -16.28 11.03 5.65
N GLY A 32 -16.04 10.11 6.59
CA GLY A 32 -14.81 10.07 7.39
C GLY A 32 -13.58 10.18 6.50
N VAL A 33 -12.57 10.89 6.99
CA VAL A 33 -11.24 10.86 6.41
C VAL A 33 -10.27 10.33 7.44
N GLU A 34 -9.44 9.39 7.04
CA GLU A 34 -8.39 8.85 7.90
C GLU A 34 -7.06 9.52 7.55
N PRO A 35 -6.12 9.69 8.52
CA PRO A 35 -4.79 10.18 8.21
C PRO A 35 -4.14 9.32 7.13
N CYS A 36 -3.54 9.93 6.11
CA CYS A 36 -2.73 9.20 5.12
C CYS A 36 -1.51 8.57 5.81
N SER A 37 -1.64 7.32 6.23
CA SER A 37 -0.51 6.45 6.48
C SER A 37 0.17 6.08 5.15
N ASN A 38 1.42 5.65 5.19
CA ASN A 38 2.13 5.12 4.02
C ASN A 38 1.38 3.93 3.37
N MET A 39 0.48 3.27 4.12
CA MET A 39 -0.43 2.22 3.64
C MET A 39 -1.36 2.72 2.52
N PHE A 40 -1.98 3.89 2.64
CA PHE A 40 -2.98 4.35 1.66
C PHE A 40 -2.37 4.71 0.30
N ARG A 41 -1.11 5.16 0.28
CA ARG A 41 -0.39 5.43 -0.97
C ARG A 41 -0.18 4.16 -1.80
N LEU A 42 0.12 3.04 -1.14
CA LEU A 42 0.21 1.77 -1.86
C LEU A 42 -1.12 1.49 -2.56
N LEU A 43 -2.23 1.45 -1.82
CA LEU A 43 -3.56 1.13 -2.36
C LEU A 43 -3.90 2.00 -3.57
N PHE A 44 -3.69 3.32 -3.47
CA PHE A 44 -3.98 4.26 -4.55
C PHE A 44 -3.12 3.99 -5.81
N ASP A 45 -1.82 3.72 -5.62
CA ASP A 45 -0.90 3.53 -6.74
C ASP A 45 -1.12 2.19 -7.49
N ILE A 46 -1.74 1.18 -6.84
CA ILE A 46 -2.03 -0.13 -7.44
C ILE A 46 -3.54 -0.38 -7.68
N SER A 47 -4.43 0.57 -7.39
CA SER A 47 -5.89 0.34 -7.41
C SER A 47 -6.50 0.18 -8.81
N GLU A 48 -5.80 0.54 -9.89
CA GLU A 48 -6.40 0.55 -11.22
C GLU A 48 -6.03 -0.66 -12.10
N ASP A 49 -4.87 -1.29 -11.90
CA ASP A 49 -4.47 -2.48 -12.64
C ASP A 49 -3.42 -3.33 -11.88
N LEU A 50 -3.82 -4.54 -11.48
CA LEU A 50 -2.93 -5.51 -10.83
C LEU A 50 -2.25 -6.45 -11.84
N LEU A 51 -2.51 -6.31 -13.15
CA LEU A 51 -1.88 -7.12 -14.18
C LEU A 51 -0.37 -6.88 -14.19
N GLY A 52 0.38 -7.97 -13.99
CA GLY A 52 1.85 -7.92 -13.89
C GLY A 52 2.38 -7.43 -12.54
N VAL A 53 1.51 -7.07 -11.59
CA VAL A 53 1.93 -6.70 -10.24
C VAL A 53 2.12 -7.94 -9.39
N HIS A 54 3.30 -8.03 -8.77
CA HIS A 54 3.67 -9.18 -7.95
C HIS A 54 4.21 -8.73 -6.60
N TYR A 55 4.05 -9.61 -5.61
CA TYR A 55 4.77 -9.59 -4.36
C TYR A 55 6.05 -10.41 -4.50
N TYR A 56 7.13 -9.90 -3.92
CA TYR A 56 8.42 -10.54 -3.89
C TYR A 56 8.95 -10.60 -2.46
N PHE A 57 9.42 -11.79 -2.06
CA PHE A 57 10.18 -11.99 -0.84
C PHE A 57 11.46 -12.72 -1.18
N GLN A 58 12.57 -12.28 -0.61
CA GLN A 58 13.85 -12.96 -0.76
C GLN A 58 14.59 -12.95 0.57
N LYS A 59 14.98 -14.14 1.03
CA LYS A 59 15.83 -14.33 2.20
C LYS A 59 16.81 -15.46 1.90
N THR A 60 18.09 -15.15 1.85
CA THR A 60 19.16 -16.13 1.58
C THR A 60 18.92 -16.87 0.24
N ASP A 61 18.60 -18.16 0.30
CA ASP A 61 18.31 -19.10 -0.79
C ASP A 61 16.80 -19.27 -1.07
N LEU A 62 15.94 -18.59 -0.31
CA LEU A 62 14.49 -18.58 -0.51
C LEU A 62 14.07 -17.36 -1.35
N ARG A 63 13.30 -17.62 -2.42
CA ARG A 63 12.64 -16.59 -3.22
C ARG A 63 11.17 -16.95 -3.42
N ILE A 64 10.29 -16.00 -3.12
CA ILE A 64 8.86 -16.07 -3.39
C ILE A 64 8.53 -14.95 -4.37
N LYS A 65 7.81 -15.30 -5.44
CA LYS A 65 7.16 -14.38 -6.37
C LYS A 65 5.71 -14.81 -6.50
N SER A 66 4.77 -13.92 -6.23
CA SER A 66 3.34 -14.21 -6.30
C SER A 66 2.59 -13.05 -6.95
N GLN A 67 1.72 -13.35 -7.91
CA GLN A 67 0.88 -12.35 -8.53
C GLN A 67 -0.22 -11.91 -7.57
N LEU A 68 -0.47 -10.60 -7.50
CA LEU A 68 -1.54 -10.04 -6.68
C LEU A 68 -2.89 -10.27 -7.35
N THR A 69 -3.90 -10.63 -6.56
CA THR A 69 -5.29 -10.75 -7.01
C THR A 69 -6.15 -9.57 -6.55
N SER A 70 -5.93 -9.10 -5.32
CA SER A 70 -6.50 -7.87 -4.79
C SER A 70 -5.60 -7.28 -3.71
N VAL A 71 -5.76 -5.99 -3.43
CA VAL A 71 -5.22 -5.35 -2.23
C VAL A 71 -6.36 -4.67 -1.50
N GLU A 72 -6.59 -5.13 -0.29
CA GLU A 72 -7.67 -4.70 0.58
C GLU A 72 -7.10 -4.01 1.82
N HIS A 73 -7.93 -3.25 2.52
CA HIS A 73 -7.52 -2.59 3.74
C HIS A 73 -8.58 -2.70 4.82
N SER A 74 -8.09 -2.66 6.05
CA SER A 74 -8.84 -2.42 7.27
C SER A 74 -8.22 -1.21 7.98
N ARG A 75 -8.81 -0.78 9.09
CA ARG A 75 -8.28 0.35 9.89
C ARG A 75 -6.81 0.21 10.26
N GLU A 76 -6.35 -1.02 10.52
CA GLU A 76 -5.03 -1.28 11.10
C GLU A 76 -4.14 -2.13 10.20
N SER A 77 -4.61 -2.56 9.02
CA SER A 77 -3.84 -3.48 8.18
C SER A 77 -4.22 -3.45 6.71
N ILE A 78 -3.23 -3.67 5.84
CA ILE A 78 -3.40 -4.01 4.43
C ILE A 78 -3.35 -5.52 4.25
N TYR A 79 -4.25 -6.03 3.42
CA TYR A 79 -4.29 -7.42 2.99
C TYR A 79 -3.88 -7.48 1.53
N ILE A 80 -2.76 -8.14 1.24
CA ILE A 80 -2.32 -8.45 -0.11
C ILE A 80 -2.78 -9.86 -0.40
N GLN A 81 -3.75 -9.98 -1.29
CA GLN A 81 -4.35 -11.26 -1.64
C GLN A 81 -3.61 -11.89 -2.83
N PHE A 82 -3.49 -13.21 -2.79
CA PHE A 82 -3.02 -14.04 -3.90
C PHE A 82 -4.13 -15.04 -4.30
N THR A 83 -3.89 -15.86 -5.31
CA THR A 83 -4.81 -16.95 -5.67
C THR A 83 -5.03 -17.92 -4.51
N THR A 84 -4.02 -18.10 -3.64
CA THR A 84 -4.14 -18.94 -2.45
C THR A 84 -3.36 -18.30 -1.30
N GLY A 85 -4.08 -17.82 -0.29
CA GLY A 85 -3.52 -17.15 0.86
C GLY A 85 -3.30 -15.65 0.67
N ASN A 86 -2.77 -15.02 1.71
CA ASN A 86 -2.59 -13.58 1.78
C ASN A 86 -1.40 -13.20 2.66
N ILE A 87 -0.93 -11.97 2.49
CA ILE A 87 -0.02 -11.30 3.43
C ILE A 87 -0.77 -10.16 4.10
N VAL A 88 -0.56 -10.03 5.41
CA VAL A 88 -1.11 -8.93 6.21
C VAL A 88 0.03 -7.99 6.59
N ILE A 89 -0.12 -6.72 6.25
CA ILE A 89 0.80 -5.64 6.60
C ILE A 89 0.11 -4.79 7.66
N SER A 90 0.64 -4.75 8.88
CA SER A 90 0.13 -3.87 9.95
C SER A 90 0.44 -2.40 9.65
N ASP A 91 -0.40 -1.51 10.17
CA ASP A 91 -0.24 -0.06 10.28
C ASP A 91 1.10 0.42 10.86
N THR A 92 1.78 -0.40 11.67
CA THR A 92 3.12 -0.13 12.18
C THR A 92 4.23 -0.38 11.15
N SER A 93 3.89 -1.00 10.01
CA SER A 93 4.82 -1.26 8.92
C SER A 93 5.06 -0.01 8.07
N THR A 94 6.26 0.10 7.52
CA THR A 94 6.61 1.18 6.59
C THR A 94 6.60 0.68 5.16
N ILE A 95 5.85 1.36 4.29
CA ILE A 95 5.85 1.13 2.86
C ILE A 95 6.52 2.33 2.18
N LYS A 96 7.49 2.08 1.31
CA LYS A 96 8.23 3.14 0.61
C LYS A 96 8.46 2.79 -0.85
N LYS A 97 8.13 3.73 -1.75
CA LYS A 97 8.48 3.62 -3.18
C LYS A 97 10.01 3.64 -3.35
N VAL A 98 10.54 2.68 -4.10
CA VAL A 98 11.96 2.52 -4.36
C VAL A 98 12.20 2.34 -5.87
N LYS A 99 13.32 2.86 -6.37
CA LYS A 99 13.70 2.71 -7.79
C LYS A 99 14.22 1.32 -8.12
N LYS A 100 14.90 0.67 -7.17
CA LYS A 100 15.49 -0.66 -7.34
C LYS A 100 15.56 -1.37 -5.98
N PRO A 101 15.10 -2.63 -5.86
CA PRO A 101 15.32 -3.43 -4.67
C PRO A 101 16.81 -3.69 -4.42
N SER A 102 17.22 -3.67 -3.16
CA SER A 102 18.61 -3.93 -2.75
C SER A 102 19.07 -5.38 -3.00
N ASN A 103 18.13 -6.29 -3.21
CA ASN A 103 18.35 -7.74 -3.35
C ASN A 103 18.37 -8.24 -4.81
N ASN A 104 18.50 -7.36 -5.80
CA ASN A 104 18.61 -7.72 -7.23
C ASN A 104 17.42 -8.56 -7.76
N ILE A 105 16.20 -8.31 -7.27
CA ILE A 105 15.03 -9.09 -7.69
C ILE A 105 14.68 -8.86 -9.18
N GLY A 106 14.94 -7.68 -9.73
CA GLY A 106 14.64 -7.33 -11.12
C GLY A 106 14.71 -5.82 -11.39
N ILE A 107 14.37 -5.43 -12.62
CA ILE A 107 14.12 -4.04 -13.01
C ILE A 107 12.61 -3.83 -12.94
N PHE A 108 12.19 -2.76 -12.29
CA PHE A 108 10.78 -2.50 -12.01
C PHE A 108 10.33 -1.20 -12.69
N GLU A 109 9.15 -1.23 -13.28
CA GLU A 109 8.42 -0.02 -13.68
C GLU A 109 8.09 0.80 -12.42
N PHE A 110 7.57 0.12 -11.40
CA PHE A 110 7.45 0.64 -10.04
C PHE A 110 7.70 -0.46 -9.02
N CYS A 111 8.20 -0.04 -7.85
CA CYS A 111 8.44 -0.95 -6.73
C CYS A 111 8.22 -0.24 -5.40
N TYR A 112 7.59 -0.95 -4.47
CA TYR A 112 7.39 -0.55 -3.09
C TYR A 112 8.11 -1.57 -2.20
N MET A 113 8.95 -1.08 -1.31
CA MET A 113 9.58 -1.87 -0.25
C MET A 113 8.70 -1.83 0.99
N ILE A 114 8.49 -2.98 1.60
CA ILE A 114 7.72 -3.14 2.83
C ILE A 114 8.68 -3.48 3.96
N LYS A 115 8.57 -2.77 5.07
CA LYS A 115 9.30 -3.04 6.30
C LYS A 115 8.36 -3.23 7.48
N ASN A 116 8.67 -4.18 8.37
CA ASN A 116 7.96 -4.33 9.63
C ASN A 116 8.35 -3.23 10.64
N SER A 117 7.78 -3.29 11.84
CA SER A 117 8.08 -2.39 12.97
C SER A 117 9.56 -2.40 13.38
N ASP A 118 10.25 -3.53 13.16
CA ASP A 118 11.67 -3.71 13.47
C ASP A 118 12.59 -3.20 12.34
N ASN A 119 12.02 -2.52 11.33
CA ASN A 119 12.72 -1.96 10.17
C ASN A 119 13.37 -3.05 9.26
N GLU A 120 12.99 -4.30 9.44
CA GLU A 120 13.37 -5.43 8.59
C GLU A 120 12.54 -5.44 7.31
N ILE A 121 13.17 -5.77 6.18
CA ILE A 121 12.48 -5.85 4.90
C ILE A 121 11.70 -7.16 4.84
N ILE A 122 10.37 -7.05 4.82
CA ILE A 122 9.46 -8.20 4.76
C ILE A 122 8.90 -8.43 3.36
N GLY A 123 9.37 -7.68 2.36
CA GLY A 123 9.07 -7.94 0.96
C GLY A 123 8.97 -6.68 0.12
N TYR A 124 8.60 -6.89 -1.14
CA TYR A 124 8.42 -5.86 -2.14
C TYR A 124 7.14 -6.10 -2.91
N ILE A 125 6.49 -5.04 -3.37
CA ILE A 125 5.40 -5.10 -4.34
C ILE A 125 5.82 -4.30 -5.55
N GLY A 126 5.69 -4.85 -6.74
CA GLY A 126 6.04 -4.11 -7.93
C GLY A 126 5.68 -4.82 -9.22
N LYS A 127 5.72 -4.03 -10.29
CA LYS A 127 5.59 -4.49 -11.66
C LYS A 127 6.98 -4.50 -12.31
N GLU A 128 7.41 -5.66 -12.76
CA GLU A 128 8.65 -5.79 -13.53
C GLU A 128 8.51 -5.02 -14.86
N SER A 129 9.61 -4.44 -15.33
CA SER A 129 9.65 -3.78 -16.64
C SER A 129 9.95 -4.82 -17.72
N ASP A 130 9.26 -4.75 -18.87
CA ASP A 130 9.46 -5.65 -20.02
C ASP A 130 10.78 -5.40 -20.79
N LYS A 131 11.85 -4.97 -20.12
CA LYS A 131 13.16 -4.69 -20.75
C LYS A 131 14.15 -5.83 -20.58
#